data_AF-A0A517W3R4-F1
#
_entry.id   AF-A0A517W3R4-F1
#
_cell.length_a   1.000
_cell.length_b   1.000
_cell.length_c   1.000
_cell.angle_alpha   90.00
_cell.angle_beta   90.00
_cell.angle_gamma   90.00
#
_symmetry.space_group_name_H-M   'P 1'
#
loop_
_entity.id
_entity.type
_entity.pdbx_description
1 polymer ?
#
loop_
_entity_poly.entity_id
_entity_poly.type
_entity_poly.pdbx_seq_one_letter_code
_entity_poly.pdbx_strand_id
1 'polypeptide(L)'
;METLLPRLNQPLDAATYPEFVSPPFAEQLATILASKAPEVFVTLPYRPAYADASGNNGSVHVALIPGEHNLLTEIRRGGITIGLIDCDTIQEVSDVFIEWLRSPLNSRDAVKLWPKARIRADAELFEVDDKIDRYWNSIIHLDGGTDEPFLLEAARIPILRGLLPTSSMSILGFSRCTEYPYTDDCPTTQPLGDGKYRITLIDGSTHDIIGALDAARFVANNLPEGTERAIVGTADDLKSGD
;
A
#
# COMPACT_ATOMS: atom_id res chain seq x y z
N MET A 1 8.85 7.47 -23.59
CA MET A 1 7.96 6.94 -22.55
C MET A 1 7.29 8.14 -21.93
N GLU A 2 6.17 8.58 -22.52
CA GLU A 2 5.43 9.76 -22.07
C GLU A 2 4.77 9.48 -20.72
N THR A 3 4.93 10.42 -19.82
CA THR A 3 4.37 10.46 -18.46
C THR A 3 2.83 10.52 -18.52
N LEU A 4 2.15 9.46 -18.10
CA LEU A 4 0.69 9.35 -17.96
C LEU A 4 0.09 10.18 -16.80
N LEU A 5 0.92 10.89 -16.02
CA LEU A 5 0.53 11.55 -14.77
C LEU A 5 -0.15 12.96 -14.86
N PRO A 6 -0.14 13.75 -15.95
CA PRO A 6 -0.70 15.11 -15.90
C PRO A 6 -2.23 15.19 -15.81
N ARG A 7 -2.98 14.10 -16.08
CA ARG A 7 -4.46 14.16 -16.23
C ARG A 7 -5.26 13.91 -14.95
N LEU A 8 -4.64 13.43 -13.87
CA LEU A 8 -5.32 13.09 -12.61
C LEU A 8 -5.77 14.32 -11.77
N ASN A 9 -5.45 15.55 -12.20
CA ASN A 9 -5.76 16.78 -11.46
C ASN A 9 -6.85 17.66 -12.12
N GLN A 10 -7.46 17.23 -13.23
CA GLN A 10 -8.58 17.99 -13.80
C GLN A 10 -9.90 17.58 -13.12
N PRO A 11 -10.77 18.53 -12.75
CA PRO A 11 -12.10 18.20 -12.25
C PRO A 11 -12.86 17.39 -13.31
N LEU A 12 -13.57 16.35 -12.88
CA LEU A 12 -14.44 15.55 -13.76
C LEU A 12 -15.47 16.47 -14.39
N ASP A 13 -15.55 16.46 -15.72
CA ASP A 13 -16.57 17.21 -16.46
C ASP A 13 -17.91 16.48 -16.38
N ALA A 14 -18.92 17.15 -15.85
CA ALA A 14 -20.29 16.66 -15.73
C ALA A 14 -20.93 16.31 -17.08
N ALA A 15 -20.50 16.95 -18.16
CA ALA A 15 -20.98 16.62 -19.50
C ALA A 15 -20.37 15.32 -20.05
N THR A 16 -19.18 14.96 -19.58
CA THR A 16 -18.46 13.75 -19.99
C THR A 16 -18.79 12.55 -19.08
N TYR A 17 -19.09 12.79 -17.80
CA TYR A 17 -19.33 11.74 -16.77
C TYR A 17 -20.59 12.01 -15.92
N PRO A 18 -21.77 12.17 -16.53
CA PRO A 18 -22.99 12.57 -15.81
C PRO A 18 -23.38 11.59 -14.68
N GLU A 19 -23.12 10.30 -14.84
CA GLU A 19 -23.39 9.24 -13.86
C GLU A 19 -22.51 9.30 -12.60
N PHE A 20 -21.36 9.99 -12.68
CA PHE A 20 -20.39 10.09 -11.59
C PHE A 20 -20.41 11.45 -10.88
N VAL A 21 -21.13 12.44 -11.42
CA VAL A 21 -21.16 13.81 -10.88
C VAL A 21 -22.38 14.08 -9.98
N SER A 22 -23.52 13.40 -10.15
CA SER A 22 -24.64 13.57 -9.22
C SER A 22 -25.65 12.40 -9.21
N PRO A 23 -25.89 11.74 -8.05
CA PRO A 23 -25.10 11.88 -6.84
C PRO A 23 -23.66 11.46 -7.12
N PRO A 24 -22.65 12.12 -6.52
CA PRO A 24 -21.27 11.71 -6.64
C PRO A 24 -21.16 10.20 -6.43
N PHE A 25 -20.43 9.50 -7.30
CA PHE A 25 -20.14 8.06 -7.22
C PHE A 25 -19.96 7.54 -5.78
N ALA A 26 -19.11 8.27 -5.05
CA ALA A 26 -18.80 8.07 -3.65
C ALA A 26 -20.03 8.02 -2.73
N GLU A 27 -20.99 8.92 -2.91
CA GLU A 27 -22.22 8.98 -2.11
C GLU A 27 -23.19 7.82 -2.44
N GLN A 28 -23.27 7.44 -3.72
CA GLN A 28 -24.06 6.28 -4.15
C GLN A 28 -23.50 5.00 -3.53
N LEU A 29 -22.18 4.82 -3.62
CA LEU A 29 -21.49 3.68 -3.03
C LEU A 29 -21.65 3.67 -1.50
N ALA A 30 -21.45 4.81 -0.83
CA ALA A 30 -21.66 4.93 0.61
C ALA A 30 -23.11 4.58 1.02
N THR A 31 -24.10 5.00 0.24
CA THR A 31 -25.51 4.66 0.48
C THR A 31 -25.76 3.15 0.37
N ILE A 32 -25.22 2.52 -0.68
CA ILE A 32 -25.34 1.07 -0.89
C ILE A 32 -24.66 0.32 0.26
N LEU A 33 -23.42 0.70 0.60
CA LEU A 33 -22.65 0.05 1.67
C LEU A 33 -23.31 0.25 3.04
N ALA A 34 -23.78 1.45 3.38
CA ALA A 34 -24.53 1.68 4.61
C ALA A 34 -25.80 0.80 4.71
N SER A 35 -26.43 0.50 3.58
CA SER A 35 -27.64 -0.35 3.55
C SER A 35 -27.33 -1.86 3.61
N LYS A 36 -26.22 -2.31 3.02
CA LYS A 36 -25.91 -3.75 2.84
C LYS A 36 -24.82 -4.27 3.78
N ALA A 37 -23.94 -3.40 4.26
CA ALA A 37 -22.81 -3.68 5.13
C ALA A 37 -22.53 -2.47 6.05
N PRO A 38 -23.42 -2.17 7.01
CA PRO A 38 -23.32 -0.99 7.87
C PRO A 38 -22.06 -0.97 8.76
N GLU A 39 -21.38 -2.11 8.91
CA GLU A 39 -20.09 -2.22 9.59
C GLU A 39 -18.90 -1.68 8.77
N VAL A 40 -19.09 -1.45 7.47
CA VAL A 40 -18.05 -0.99 6.56
C VAL A 40 -17.96 0.53 6.61
N PHE A 41 -16.80 1.04 7.01
CA PHE A 41 -16.52 2.47 7.04
C PHE A 41 -16.00 2.94 5.69
N VAL A 42 -16.73 3.82 5.03
CA VAL A 42 -16.34 4.44 3.76
C VAL A 42 -15.70 5.80 4.03
N THR A 43 -14.45 5.96 3.62
CA THR A 43 -13.80 7.27 3.65
C THR A 43 -14.05 7.97 2.32
N LEU A 44 -14.75 9.11 2.38
CA LEU A 44 -14.95 9.97 1.22
C LEU A 44 -13.89 11.08 1.23
N PRO A 45 -12.94 11.04 0.29
CA PRO A 45 -11.89 12.03 0.21
C PRO A 45 -12.32 13.34 -0.45
N TYR A 46 -11.40 14.31 -0.41
CA TYR A 46 -11.52 15.62 -1.05
C TYR A 46 -11.60 15.59 -2.60
N ARG A 47 -11.48 14.43 -3.25
CA ARG A 47 -11.64 14.29 -4.71
C ARG A 47 -12.77 13.31 -5.06
N PRO A 48 -13.71 13.67 -5.94
CA PRO A 48 -14.92 12.90 -6.22
C PRO A 48 -14.71 11.56 -6.95
N ALA A 49 -13.46 11.18 -7.22
CA ALA A 49 -13.11 10.06 -8.09
C ALA A 49 -12.62 8.82 -7.34
N TYR A 50 -12.59 8.80 -6.00
CA TYR A 50 -12.16 7.61 -5.26
C TYR A 50 -12.96 7.36 -3.98
N ALA A 51 -12.98 6.11 -3.54
CA ALA A 51 -13.54 5.69 -2.26
C ALA A 51 -12.70 4.55 -1.67
N ASP A 52 -12.56 4.56 -0.35
CA ASP A 52 -11.84 3.53 0.40
C ASP A 52 -12.75 2.96 1.48
N ALA A 53 -12.67 1.66 1.72
CA ALA A 53 -13.23 1.06 2.91
C ALA A 53 -12.37 -0.08 3.46
N SER A 54 -12.46 -0.28 4.77
CA SER A 54 -11.73 -1.31 5.50
C SER A 54 -12.68 -2.19 6.31
N GLY A 55 -12.29 -3.44 6.52
CA GLY A 55 -13.05 -4.45 7.25
C GLY A 55 -12.13 -5.57 7.73
N ASN A 56 -12.72 -6.68 8.18
CA ASN A 56 -11.97 -7.75 8.87
C ASN A 56 -10.91 -8.43 8.00
N ASN A 57 -11.19 -8.57 6.70
CA ASN A 57 -10.32 -9.31 5.79
C ASN A 57 -9.22 -8.45 5.14
N GLY A 58 -9.35 -7.13 5.19
CA GLY A 58 -8.49 -6.17 4.51
C GLY A 58 -9.21 -4.87 4.17
N SER A 59 -8.80 -4.23 3.09
CA SER A 59 -9.42 -3.01 2.58
C SER A 59 -9.71 -3.10 1.08
N VAL A 60 -10.62 -2.26 0.60
CA VAL A 60 -10.89 -2.06 -0.82
C VAL A 60 -10.75 -0.59 -1.13
N HIS A 61 -9.99 -0.29 -2.18
CA HIS A 61 -9.84 1.04 -2.74
C HIS A 61 -10.47 1.02 -4.13
N VAL A 62 -11.30 1.99 -4.47
CA VAL A 62 -11.83 2.14 -5.82
C VAL A 62 -11.52 3.53 -6.35
N ALA A 63 -11.04 3.58 -7.59
CA ALA A 63 -10.80 4.81 -8.32
C ALA A 63 -11.55 4.79 -9.66
N LEU A 64 -12.22 5.91 -9.96
CA LEU A 64 -12.74 6.20 -11.29
C LEU A 64 -11.59 6.71 -12.16
N ILE A 65 -11.35 6.04 -13.29
CA ILE A 65 -10.33 6.46 -14.26
C ILE A 65 -11.00 7.36 -15.32
N PRO A 66 -10.68 8.67 -15.37
CA PRO A 66 -11.24 9.55 -16.39
C PRO A 66 -10.84 9.08 -17.79
N GLY A 67 -11.83 8.84 -18.65
CA GLY A 67 -11.67 8.49 -20.06
C GLY A 67 -11.85 7.01 -20.36
N GLU A 68 -11.84 6.16 -19.34
CA GLU A 68 -11.92 4.70 -19.51
C GLU A 68 -13.29 4.12 -19.15
N HIS A 69 -14.21 4.93 -18.58
CA HIS A 69 -15.52 4.49 -18.08
C HIS A 69 -15.46 3.26 -17.15
N ASN A 70 -14.31 3.05 -16.49
CA ASN A 70 -14.04 1.89 -15.65
C ASN A 70 -13.77 2.32 -14.20
N LEU A 71 -14.21 1.47 -13.27
CA LEU A 71 -13.97 1.59 -11.84
C LEU A 71 -12.88 0.59 -11.45
N LEU A 72 -11.66 1.10 -11.34
CA LEU A 72 -10.53 0.28 -10.93
C LEU A 72 -10.65 0.01 -9.44
N THR A 73 -10.94 -1.24 -9.10
CA THR A 73 -11.18 -1.68 -7.73
C THR A 73 -10.00 -2.53 -7.24
N GLU A 74 -9.25 -1.99 -6.29
CA GLU A 74 -8.11 -2.65 -5.67
C GLU A 74 -8.54 -3.35 -4.38
N ILE A 75 -8.37 -4.66 -4.31
CA ILE A 75 -8.48 -5.40 -3.04
C ILE A 75 -7.11 -5.42 -2.37
N ARG A 76 -7.07 -5.09 -1.08
CA ARG A 76 -5.83 -4.92 -0.32
C ARG A 76 -5.87 -5.73 0.97
N ARG A 77 -4.70 -6.18 1.42
CA ARG A 77 -4.48 -6.81 2.74
C ARG A 77 -3.22 -6.25 3.37
N GLY A 78 -3.28 -5.88 4.64
CA GLY A 78 -2.17 -5.22 5.33
C GLY A 78 -1.72 -3.92 4.65
N GLY A 79 -2.62 -3.25 3.91
CA GLY A 79 -2.31 -2.05 3.12
C GLY A 79 -1.62 -2.30 1.79
N ILE A 80 -1.50 -3.55 1.35
CA ILE A 80 -0.86 -3.88 0.07
C ILE A 80 -1.90 -4.42 -0.88
N THR A 81 -1.90 -3.89 -2.10
CA THR A 81 -2.77 -4.35 -3.17
C THR A 81 -2.47 -5.80 -3.44
N ILE A 82 -3.49 -6.65 -3.36
CA ILE A 82 -3.45 -8.08 -3.64
C ILE A 82 -3.92 -8.34 -5.06
N GLY A 83 -4.89 -7.56 -5.53
CA GLY A 83 -5.43 -7.67 -6.86
C GLY A 83 -6.16 -6.42 -7.32
N LEU A 84 -6.30 -6.31 -8.64
CA LEU A 84 -7.05 -5.28 -9.33
C LEU A 84 -8.24 -5.92 -10.02
N ILE A 85 -9.42 -5.34 -9.87
CA ILE A 85 -10.67 -5.79 -10.49
C ILE A 85 -11.22 -4.62 -11.29
N ASP A 86 -11.37 -4.82 -12.60
CA ASP A 86 -11.99 -3.84 -13.47
C ASP A 86 -13.52 -4.02 -13.39
N CYS A 87 -14.18 -3.09 -12.69
CA CYS A 87 -15.63 -3.07 -12.51
C CYS A 87 -16.26 -2.06 -13.47
N ASP A 88 -17.37 -2.46 -14.10
CA ASP A 88 -18.09 -1.62 -15.07
C ASP A 88 -19.22 -0.83 -14.38
N THR A 89 -19.63 -1.24 -13.17
CA THR A 89 -20.76 -0.65 -12.45
C THR A 89 -20.51 -0.48 -10.96
N ILE A 90 -21.25 0.47 -10.35
CA ILE A 90 -21.25 0.68 -8.90
C ILE A 90 -21.73 -0.57 -8.14
N GLN A 91 -22.63 -1.35 -8.75
CA GLN A 91 -23.12 -2.58 -8.12
C GLN A 91 -22.02 -3.64 -8.03
N GLU A 92 -21.24 -3.83 -9.11
CA GLU A 92 -20.07 -4.72 -9.09
C GLU A 92 -19.05 -4.28 -8.04
N VAL A 93 -18.73 -2.98 -7.96
CA VAL A 93 -17.85 -2.44 -6.90
C VAL A 93 -18.41 -2.76 -5.51
N SER A 94 -19.70 -2.54 -5.30
CA SER A 94 -20.35 -2.81 -4.02
C SER A 94 -20.28 -4.29 -3.64
N ASP A 95 -20.46 -5.18 -4.61
CA ASP A 95 -20.37 -6.64 -4.39
C ASP A 95 -18.93 -7.03 -4.03
N VAL A 96 -17.91 -6.44 -4.68
CA VAL A 96 -16.50 -6.61 -4.30
C VAL A 96 -16.25 -6.14 -2.87
N PHE A 97 -16.72 -4.94 -2.49
CA PHE A 97 -16.57 -4.40 -1.14
C PHE A 97 -17.19 -5.33 -0.11
N ILE A 98 -18.45 -5.73 -0.29
CA ILE A 98 -19.17 -6.56 0.67
C ILE A 98 -18.48 -7.90 0.84
N GLU A 99 -18.17 -8.59 -0.26
CA GLU A 99 -17.65 -9.94 -0.21
C GLU A 99 -16.19 -9.95 0.28
N TRP A 100 -15.33 -9.05 -0.24
CA TRP A 100 -13.93 -8.98 0.20
C TRP A 100 -13.81 -8.60 1.67
N LEU A 101 -14.58 -7.62 2.17
CA LEU A 101 -14.40 -7.10 3.53
C LEU A 101 -14.97 -8.03 4.61
N ARG A 102 -15.99 -8.83 4.29
CA ARG A 102 -16.70 -9.70 5.25
C ARG A 102 -16.23 -11.15 5.22
N SER A 103 -15.87 -11.66 4.05
CA SER A 103 -15.51 -13.06 3.88
C SER A 103 -13.99 -13.23 4.03
N PRO A 104 -13.50 -14.31 4.66
CA PRO A 104 -12.06 -14.59 4.81
C PRO A 104 -11.46 -15.09 3.48
N LEU A 105 -11.66 -14.32 2.41
CA LEU A 105 -11.22 -14.68 1.06
C LEU A 105 -9.72 -14.48 0.94
N ASN A 106 -9.04 -15.46 0.34
CA ASN A 106 -7.67 -15.28 -0.12
C ASN A 106 -7.65 -14.92 -1.61
N SER A 107 -6.46 -14.63 -2.11
CA SER A 107 -6.18 -14.27 -3.49
C SER A 107 -6.67 -15.32 -4.49
N ARG A 108 -6.59 -16.62 -4.15
CA ARG A 108 -7.09 -17.72 -5.01
C ARG A 108 -8.61 -17.76 -5.07
N ASP A 109 -9.29 -17.48 -3.97
CA ASP A 109 -10.75 -17.43 -3.92
C ASP A 109 -11.28 -16.19 -4.64
N ALA A 110 -10.56 -15.06 -4.55
CA ALA A 110 -10.86 -13.84 -5.29
C ALA A 110 -10.89 -14.07 -6.82
N VAL A 111 -9.94 -14.82 -7.40
CA VAL A 111 -9.96 -15.16 -8.84
C VAL A 111 -11.20 -15.95 -9.25
N LYS A 112 -11.70 -16.83 -8.37
CA LYS A 112 -12.88 -17.65 -8.66
C LYS A 112 -14.15 -16.80 -8.65
N LEU A 113 -14.24 -15.86 -7.70
CA LEU A 113 -15.40 -14.98 -7.54
C LEU A 113 -15.43 -13.87 -8.59
N TRP A 114 -14.25 -13.37 -8.96
CA TRP A 114 -14.10 -12.27 -9.92
C TRP A 114 -13.16 -12.70 -11.05
N PRO A 115 -13.68 -13.29 -12.13
CA PRO A 115 -12.85 -13.76 -13.25
C PRO A 115 -12.04 -12.65 -13.95
N LYS A 116 -12.44 -11.38 -13.80
CA LYS A 116 -11.69 -10.20 -14.29
C LYS A 116 -10.53 -9.78 -13.35
N ALA A 117 -10.39 -10.42 -12.18
CA ALA A 117 -9.38 -10.05 -11.20
C ALA A 117 -7.97 -10.36 -11.72
N ARG A 118 -7.13 -9.33 -11.72
CA ARG A 118 -5.69 -9.41 -11.94
C ARG A 118 -5.01 -9.46 -10.58
N ILE A 119 -4.77 -10.68 -10.10
CA ILE A 119 -4.04 -10.90 -8.84
C ILE A 119 -2.55 -10.75 -9.07
N ARG A 120 -1.85 -10.10 -8.13
CA ARG A 120 -0.40 -9.99 -8.19
C ARG A 120 0.24 -11.36 -8.01
N ALA A 121 1.34 -11.61 -8.71
CA ALA A 121 2.09 -12.86 -8.60
C ALA A 121 2.58 -13.16 -7.17
N ASP A 122 2.80 -12.11 -6.36
CA ASP A 122 3.26 -12.19 -4.99
C ASP A 122 2.13 -12.06 -3.95
N ALA A 123 0.86 -12.04 -4.36
CA ALA A 123 -0.29 -11.86 -3.48
C ALA A 123 -0.30 -12.82 -2.28
N GLU A 124 -0.04 -14.11 -2.52
CA GLU A 124 -0.02 -15.16 -1.49
C GLU A 124 1.03 -14.92 -0.41
N LEU A 125 2.08 -14.12 -0.70
CA LEU A 125 3.10 -13.77 0.29
C LEU A 125 2.52 -12.95 1.45
N PHE A 126 1.44 -12.20 1.18
CA PHE A 126 0.81 -11.29 2.12
C PHE A 126 -0.36 -11.93 2.88
N GLU A 127 -0.61 -13.22 2.65
CA GLU A 127 -1.72 -13.98 3.24
C GLU A 127 -1.27 -14.97 4.32
N VAL A 128 0.03 -15.00 4.63
CA VAL A 128 0.62 -15.89 5.64
C VAL A 128 1.23 -15.11 6.80
N ASP A 129 1.42 -15.78 7.94
CA ASP A 129 1.81 -15.14 9.20
C ASP A 129 3.25 -14.61 9.22
N ASP A 130 4.18 -15.20 8.46
CA ASP A 130 5.58 -14.73 8.42
C ASP A 130 5.80 -13.67 7.32
N LYS A 131 5.18 -12.50 7.55
CA LYS A 131 5.18 -11.39 6.60
C LYS A 131 6.59 -10.82 6.37
N ILE A 132 7.37 -10.64 7.42
CA ILE A 132 8.69 -9.97 7.36
C ILE A 132 9.62 -10.69 6.38
N ASP A 133 9.80 -12.00 6.52
CA ASP A 133 10.75 -12.75 5.68
C ASP A 133 10.33 -12.78 4.21
N ARG A 134 9.02 -12.86 3.95
CA ARG A 134 8.50 -12.83 2.59
C ARG A 134 8.60 -11.45 1.96
N TYR A 135 8.38 -10.37 2.72
CA TYR A 135 8.57 -9.01 2.23
C TYR A 135 10.02 -8.74 1.85
N TRP A 136 10.96 -9.13 2.71
CA TRP A 136 12.39 -9.04 2.40
C TRP A 136 12.73 -9.80 1.12
N ASN A 137 12.23 -11.02 0.96
CA ASN A 137 12.44 -11.78 -0.26
C ASN A 137 11.79 -11.13 -1.48
N SER A 138 10.58 -10.58 -1.36
CA SER A 138 9.91 -9.88 -2.46
C SER A 138 10.72 -8.65 -2.87
N ILE A 139 11.03 -7.75 -1.94
CA ILE A 139 11.64 -6.45 -2.25
C ILE A 139 13.07 -6.56 -2.80
N ILE A 140 13.83 -7.57 -2.37
CA ILE A 140 15.18 -7.86 -2.90
C ILE A 140 15.11 -8.34 -4.36
N HIS A 141 14.07 -9.09 -4.73
CA HIS A 141 13.94 -9.71 -6.06
C HIS A 141 12.94 -8.99 -6.97
N LEU A 142 12.44 -7.80 -6.60
CA LEU A 142 11.57 -7.00 -7.45
C LEU A 142 12.37 -6.44 -8.64
N ASP A 143 12.04 -6.91 -9.84
CA ASP A 143 12.59 -6.38 -11.08
C ASP A 143 12.23 -4.89 -11.25
N GLY A 144 13.25 -4.04 -11.42
CA GLY A 144 13.09 -2.69 -12.00
C GLY A 144 12.88 -1.51 -11.05
N GLY A 145 13.25 -1.56 -9.77
CA GLY A 145 13.10 -0.35 -8.94
C GLY A 145 13.83 -0.23 -7.61
N THR A 146 14.49 -1.27 -7.11
CA THR A 146 15.08 -1.26 -5.76
C THR A 146 16.60 -1.30 -5.82
N ASP A 147 17.27 -0.50 -4.98
CA ASP A 147 18.72 -0.55 -4.79
C ASP A 147 19.08 -1.86 -4.07
N GLU A 148 19.19 -2.93 -4.86
CA GLU A 148 19.52 -4.28 -4.43
C GLU A 148 20.77 -4.30 -3.52
N PRO A 149 21.88 -3.59 -3.83
CA PRO A 149 23.03 -3.52 -2.93
C PRO A 149 22.69 -3.07 -1.51
N PHE A 150 21.92 -2.00 -1.34
CA PHE A 150 21.50 -1.55 0.00
C PHE A 150 20.64 -2.59 0.70
N LEU A 151 19.64 -3.14 0.02
CA LEU A 151 18.74 -4.13 0.62
C LEU A 151 19.49 -5.40 1.04
N LEU A 152 20.47 -5.86 0.26
CA LEU A 152 21.29 -7.01 0.62
C LEU A 152 22.13 -6.76 1.87
N GLU A 153 22.72 -5.56 2.02
CA GLU A 153 23.49 -5.23 3.22
C GLU A 153 22.59 -4.98 4.44
N ALA A 154 21.45 -4.30 4.26
CA ALA A 154 20.47 -4.11 5.31
C ALA A 154 19.90 -5.43 5.83
N ALA A 155 19.65 -6.40 4.94
CA ALA A 155 19.18 -7.74 5.31
C ALA A 155 20.18 -8.53 6.18
N ARG A 156 21.48 -8.17 6.16
CA ARG A 156 22.51 -8.77 7.02
C ARG A 156 22.57 -8.16 8.41
N ILE A 157 21.95 -7.00 8.63
CA ILE A 157 21.93 -6.32 9.92
C ILE A 157 20.71 -6.82 10.69
N PRO A 158 20.88 -7.54 11.83
CA PRO A 158 19.78 -8.25 12.49
C PRO A 158 18.58 -7.36 12.86
N ILE A 159 18.83 -6.14 13.33
CA ILE A 159 17.75 -5.24 13.72
C ILE A 159 16.93 -4.78 12.51
N LEU A 160 17.59 -4.40 11.40
CA LEU A 160 16.89 -4.03 10.16
C LEU A 160 16.16 -5.22 9.57
N ARG A 161 16.77 -6.41 9.59
CA ARG A 161 16.15 -7.65 9.09
C ARG A 161 14.88 -8.03 9.86
N GLY A 162 14.75 -7.58 11.11
CA GLY A 162 13.55 -7.71 11.93
C GLY A 162 12.46 -6.69 11.64
N LEU A 163 12.73 -5.64 10.85
CA LEU A 163 11.74 -4.63 10.46
C LEU A 163 11.10 -4.98 9.11
N LEU A 164 9.93 -4.41 8.85
CA LEU A 164 9.28 -4.50 7.55
C LEU A 164 9.94 -3.48 6.60
N PRO A 165 10.60 -3.91 5.52
CA PRO A 165 11.14 -2.98 4.53
C PRO A 165 9.98 -2.36 3.74
N THR A 166 9.99 -1.05 3.57
CA THR A 166 9.01 -0.30 2.76
C THR A 166 9.72 0.35 1.59
N SER A 167 9.02 0.50 0.47
CA SER A 167 9.51 1.28 -0.67
C SER A 167 8.41 2.14 -1.26
N SER A 168 8.77 3.35 -1.65
CA SER A 168 7.91 4.26 -2.41
C SER A 168 8.78 5.05 -3.37
N MET A 169 8.51 4.90 -4.68
CA MET A 169 9.39 5.42 -5.73
C MET A 169 10.84 4.94 -5.52
N SER A 170 11.80 5.85 -5.41
CA SER A 170 13.20 5.56 -5.12
C SER A 170 13.55 5.65 -3.63
N ILE A 171 12.57 5.73 -2.72
CA ILE A 171 12.82 5.88 -1.29
C ILE A 171 12.54 4.53 -0.62
N LEU A 172 13.54 4.03 0.10
CA LEU A 172 13.48 2.85 0.95
C LEU A 172 13.33 3.27 2.41
N GLY A 173 12.49 2.57 3.15
CA GLY A 173 12.30 2.80 4.57
C GLY A 173 12.13 1.49 5.32
N PHE A 174 11.92 1.61 6.62
CA PHE A 174 11.58 0.50 7.50
C PHE A 174 10.35 0.87 8.31
N SER A 175 9.52 -0.13 8.61
CA SER A 175 8.41 0.00 9.53
C SER A 175 8.55 -0.97 10.70
N ARG A 176 8.14 -0.49 11.88
CA ARG A 176 8.10 -1.26 13.13
C ARG A 176 6.79 -2.07 13.28
N CYS A 177 5.92 -2.04 12.27
CA CYS A 177 4.70 -2.84 12.21
C CYS A 177 4.56 -3.50 10.82
N THR A 178 3.82 -4.61 10.72
CA THR A 178 3.67 -5.35 9.46
C THR A 178 2.44 -5.00 8.65
N GLU A 179 1.55 -4.15 9.17
CA GLU A 179 0.27 -3.80 8.55
C GLU A 179 0.08 -2.29 8.50
N TYR A 180 -0.67 -1.83 7.49
CA TYR A 180 -0.98 -0.43 7.32
C TYR A 180 -2.05 0.07 8.32
N PRO A 181 -1.94 1.30 8.85
CA PRO A 181 -0.89 2.30 8.58
C PRO A 181 0.47 1.87 9.12
N TYR A 182 1.52 2.04 8.29
CA TYR A 182 2.89 1.77 8.68
C TYR A 182 3.44 2.89 9.57
N THR A 183 4.42 2.57 10.43
CA THR A 183 5.20 3.62 11.10
C THR A 183 6.08 4.38 10.11
N ASP A 184 6.29 5.68 10.38
CA ASP A 184 7.10 6.62 9.59
C ASP A 184 8.26 7.22 10.40
N ASP A 185 8.61 6.57 11.51
CA ASP A 185 9.56 7.01 12.53
C ASP A 185 11.00 6.51 12.33
N CYS A 186 11.23 5.64 11.35
CA CYS A 186 12.55 5.12 10.99
C CYS A 186 13.20 5.99 9.90
N PRO A 187 14.55 6.06 9.84
CA PRO A 187 15.23 6.74 8.74
C PRO A 187 14.88 6.13 7.38
N THR A 188 14.86 6.99 6.36
CA THR A 188 14.66 6.57 4.96
C THR A 188 15.95 6.70 4.18
N THR A 189 16.09 5.92 3.11
CA THR A 189 17.26 5.87 2.24
C THR A 189 16.86 6.05 0.79
N GLN A 190 17.55 6.93 0.06
CA GLN A 190 17.38 7.13 -1.36
C GLN A 190 18.72 6.91 -2.09
N PRO A 191 18.78 6.07 -3.12
CA PRO A 191 20.00 5.90 -3.91
C PRO A 191 20.23 7.15 -4.77
N LEU A 192 21.46 7.64 -4.78
CA LEU A 192 21.89 8.80 -5.58
C LEU A 192 22.66 8.41 -6.85
N GLY A 193 22.95 7.12 -7.03
CA GLY A 193 23.87 6.61 -8.06
C GLY A 193 25.30 6.46 -7.53
N ASP A 194 26.15 5.76 -8.28
CA ASP A 194 27.57 5.55 -7.98
C ASP A 194 27.85 4.99 -6.57
N GLY A 195 26.94 4.16 -6.05
CA GLY A 195 27.04 3.57 -4.70
C GLY A 195 26.87 4.57 -3.56
N LYS A 196 26.31 5.75 -3.83
CA LYS A 196 26.02 6.79 -2.84
C LYS A 196 24.54 6.78 -2.45
N TYR A 197 24.29 7.03 -1.18
CA TYR A 197 22.98 6.98 -0.55
C TYR A 197 22.70 8.27 0.20
N ARG A 198 21.49 8.82 0.05
CA ARG A 198 20.97 9.87 0.92
C ARG A 198 20.10 9.22 1.98
N ILE A 199 20.45 9.45 3.23
CA ILE A 199 19.65 9.03 4.38
C ILE A 199 18.96 10.26 4.95
N THR A 200 17.65 10.17 5.16
CA THR A 200 16.85 11.21 5.81
C THR A 200 16.39 10.68 7.17
N LEU A 201 16.75 11.39 8.24
CA LEU A 201 16.34 11.06 9.60
C LEU A 201 14.93 11.59 9.89
N ILE A 202 14.35 11.15 11.01
CA ILE A 202 12.99 11.53 11.44
C ILE A 202 12.85 13.05 11.70
N ASP A 203 13.92 13.72 12.10
CA ASP A 203 13.95 15.18 12.27
C ASP A 203 14.07 15.95 10.94
N GLY A 204 14.13 15.23 9.81
CA GLY A 204 14.27 15.79 8.47
C GLY A 204 15.71 16.11 8.06
N SER A 205 16.70 15.90 8.93
CA SER A 205 18.11 16.06 8.56
C SER A 205 18.52 15.00 7.53
N THR A 206 19.45 15.38 6.64
CA THR A 206 19.90 14.51 5.53
C THR A 206 21.39 14.28 5.57
N HIS A 207 21.81 13.04 5.29
CA HIS A 207 23.19 12.59 5.30
C HIS A 207 23.50 11.79 4.05
N ASP A 208 24.54 12.18 3.34
CA ASP A 208 25.01 11.50 2.14
C ASP A 208 26.14 10.52 2.52
N ILE A 209 25.88 9.22 2.39
CA ILE A 209 26.80 8.13 2.76
C ILE A 209 27.25 7.37 1.51
N ILE A 210 28.52 6.99 1.45
CA ILE A 210 29.09 6.18 0.37
C ILE A 210 29.14 4.73 0.82
N GLY A 211 28.66 3.81 -0.02
CA GLY A 211 28.67 2.38 0.22
C GLY A 211 27.40 1.88 0.92
N ALA A 212 26.84 0.79 0.38
CA ALA A 212 25.61 0.18 0.86
C ALA A 212 25.68 -0.25 2.33
N LEU A 213 26.78 -0.88 2.74
CA LEU A 213 26.97 -1.38 4.11
C LEU A 213 27.02 -0.24 5.13
N ASP A 214 27.77 0.83 4.83
CA ASP A 214 27.89 1.97 5.74
C ASP A 214 26.58 2.75 5.81
N ALA A 215 25.85 2.87 4.70
CA ALA A 215 24.52 3.43 4.68
C ALA A 215 23.55 2.59 5.55
N ALA A 216 23.54 1.26 5.39
CA ALA A 216 22.68 0.37 6.17
C ALA A 216 23.01 0.44 7.68
N ARG A 217 24.30 0.48 8.04
CA ARG A 217 24.73 0.68 9.43
C ARG A 217 24.31 2.04 9.98
N PHE A 218 24.39 3.09 9.16
CA PHE A 218 23.96 4.42 9.55
C PHE A 218 22.45 4.43 9.83
N VAL A 219 21.62 3.80 8.99
CA VAL A 219 20.19 3.64 9.28
C VAL A 219 19.97 2.89 10.59
N ALA A 220 20.63 1.74 10.78
CA ALA A 220 20.48 0.92 11.98
C ALA A 220 20.83 1.67 13.29
N ASN A 221 21.85 2.53 13.25
CA ASN A 221 22.29 3.32 14.40
C ASN A 221 21.38 4.52 14.71
N ASN A 222 20.47 4.88 13.81
CA ASN A 222 19.55 6.01 13.95
C ASN A 222 18.08 5.55 13.98
N LEU A 223 17.82 4.28 14.29
CA LEU A 223 16.48 3.80 14.57
C LEU A 223 15.95 4.43 15.89
N PRO A 224 14.61 4.51 16.06
CA PRO A 224 14.03 4.89 17.34
C PRO A 224 14.58 4.05 18.51
N GLU A 225 14.70 4.65 19.69
CA GLU A 225 15.08 3.92 20.90
C GLU A 225 14.09 2.79 21.18
N GLY A 226 14.59 1.65 21.66
CA GLY A 226 13.74 0.48 21.92
C GLY A 226 13.21 -0.22 20.67
N THR A 227 13.74 0.09 19.48
CA THR A 227 13.34 -0.65 18.27
C THR A 227 13.70 -2.13 18.41
N GLU A 228 12.69 -2.98 18.25
CA GLU A 228 12.79 -4.44 18.22
C GLU A 228 12.27 -4.98 16.87
N ARG A 229 11.99 -6.28 16.79
CA ARG A 229 11.33 -6.88 15.63
C ARG A 229 9.95 -6.22 15.43
N ALA A 230 9.58 -5.97 14.18
CA ALA A 230 8.29 -5.38 13.86
C ALA A 230 7.13 -6.23 14.41
N ILE A 231 6.14 -5.57 14.97
CA ILE A 231 4.94 -6.22 15.51
C ILE A 231 3.99 -6.62 14.39
N VAL A 232 3.21 -7.68 14.63
CA VAL A 232 2.04 -7.97 13.79
C VAL A 232 0.93 -7.01 14.18
N GLY A 233 0.58 -6.10 13.28
CA GLY A 233 -0.40 -5.05 13.50
C GLY A 233 -0.02 -3.76 12.78
N THR A 234 -0.68 -2.68 13.17
CA THR A 234 -0.58 -1.34 12.59
C THR A 234 0.26 -0.40 13.47
N ALA A 235 0.54 0.82 12.98
CA ALA A 235 1.22 1.85 13.76
C ALA A 235 0.45 2.26 15.03
N ASP A 236 -0.87 2.12 15.05
CA ASP A 236 -1.69 2.46 16.22
C ASP A 236 -1.59 1.40 17.32
N ASP A 237 -1.37 0.14 16.94
CA ASP A 237 -1.10 -0.95 17.88
C ASP A 237 0.25 -0.77 18.59
N LEU A 238 1.23 -0.17 17.91
CA LEU A 238 2.54 0.12 18.48
C LEU A 238 2.47 1.25 19.54
N LYS A 239 1.70 2.31 19.27
CA LYS A 239 1.50 3.43 20.21
C LYS A 239 0.72 3.05 21.47
N SER A 240 -0.05 1.97 21.41
CA SER A 240 -0.84 1.47 22.53
C SER A 240 -0.01 0.61 23.50
N GLY A 241 1.26 0.33 23.17
CA GLY A 241 2.19 -0.48 23.96
C GLY A 241 3.24 0.29 24.77
N ASP A 242 3.30 1.62 24.64
CA ASP A 242 4.13 2.54 25.44
C ASP A 242 3.32 3.18 26.59
#